data_AF-A0AA38FK13-F1
#
_entry.id   AF-A0AA38FK13-F1
#
_cell.length_a   1.000
_cell.length_b   1.000
_cell.length_c   1.000
_cell.angle_alpha   90.00
_cell.angle_beta   90.00
_cell.angle_gamma   90.00
#
_symmetry.space_group_name_H-M   'P 1'
#
loop_
_entity.id
_entity.type
_entity.pdbx_description
1 polymer ?
#
loop_
_entity_poly.entity_id
_entity_poly.type
_entity_poly.pdbx_seq_one_letter_code
_entity_poly.pdbx_strand_id
1 'polypeptide(L)'
;WEWEVHWKHSAGRPMVQSNIICLGFMCREQPFALFCVSIPLAVVWAYMGYILTALGQDPLISFEAGKFARWMIPSLFAYAALQPLVKFLQSQSIVLPMMLFSAITLCFHVPICWVLVFKVGLGNKGAALANSISNWVNVALLLLYIKFSPACKRTWTSFSREALHDIKHFLKLAIPSAVMICLEYWSFEMLILLSGLLPNPKLEMSVLSICLNTASLAYMIPFGLGAAV
;
A
#
# COMPACT_ATOMS: atom_id res chain seq x y z
N TRP A 1 -42.35 -18.39 -15.47
CA TRP A 1 -42.21 -18.72 -14.04
C TRP A 1 -41.11 -19.75 -13.77
N GLU A 2 -41.18 -21.02 -14.20
CA GLU A 2 -40.09 -22.00 -13.92
C GLU A 2 -38.78 -21.72 -14.71
N TRP A 3 -38.86 -21.19 -15.93
CA TRP A 3 -37.68 -20.86 -16.74
C TRP A 3 -36.88 -19.65 -16.22
N GLU A 4 -37.52 -18.64 -15.63
CA GLU A 4 -36.84 -17.49 -15.01
C GLU A 4 -36.12 -17.85 -13.70
N VAL A 5 -36.68 -18.79 -12.93
CA VAL A 5 -36.04 -19.31 -11.71
C VAL A 5 -34.80 -20.13 -12.07
N HIS A 6 -34.87 -20.94 -13.14
CA HIS A 6 -33.74 -21.72 -13.64
C HIS A 6 -32.64 -20.85 -14.27
N TRP A 7 -33.00 -19.76 -14.96
CA TRP A 7 -32.04 -18.80 -15.54
C TRP A 7 -31.33 -17.97 -14.46
N LYS A 8 -32.05 -17.46 -13.44
CA LYS A 8 -31.45 -16.79 -12.26
C LYS A 8 -30.51 -17.72 -11.48
N HIS A 9 -30.84 -19.00 -11.35
CA HIS A 9 -29.96 -19.98 -10.70
C HIS A 9 -28.73 -20.34 -11.55
N SER A 10 -28.84 -20.36 -12.87
CA SER A 10 -27.76 -20.88 -13.74
C SER A 10 -26.80 -19.80 -14.25
N ALA A 11 -27.27 -18.57 -14.45
CA ALA A 11 -26.43 -17.43 -14.84
C ALA A 11 -25.73 -16.75 -13.65
N GLY A 12 -26.33 -16.78 -12.46
CA GLY A 12 -25.75 -16.22 -11.24
C GLY A 12 -24.65 -17.09 -10.60
N ARG A 13 -24.71 -18.42 -10.78
CA ARG A 13 -23.72 -19.35 -10.22
C ARG A 13 -22.28 -19.17 -10.74
N PRO A 14 -22.01 -19.07 -12.06
CA PRO A 14 -20.66 -18.85 -12.56
C PRO A 14 -20.10 -17.48 -12.16
N MET A 15 -20.92 -16.42 -12.19
CA MET A 15 -20.49 -15.07 -11.79
C MET A 15 -20.17 -14.97 -10.29
N VAL A 16 -21.00 -15.57 -9.43
CA VAL A 16 -20.74 -15.65 -7.98
C VAL A 16 -19.50 -16.50 -7.68
N GLN A 17 -19.30 -17.60 -8.38
CA GLN A 17 -18.12 -18.46 -8.22
C GLN A 17 -16.83 -17.75 -8.67
N SER A 18 -16.84 -17.06 -9.81
CA SER A 18 -15.71 -16.24 -10.29
C SER A 18 -15.36 -15.11 -9.33
N ASN A 19 -16.35 -14.45 -8.73
CA ASN A 19 -16.12 -13.40 -7.73
C ASN A 19 -15.49 -13.96 -6.45
N ILE A 20 -15.91 -15.15 -5.99
CA ILE A 20 -15.32 -15.80 -4.80
C ILE A 20 -13.87 -16.24 -5.06
N ILE A 21 -13.56 -16.74 -6.26
CA ILE A 21 -12.20 -17.13 -6.64
C ILE A 21 -11.26 -15.91 -6.68
N CYS A 22 -11.70 -14.81 -7.30
CA CYS A 22 -10.96 -13.55 -7.34
C CYS A 22 -10.66 -12.99 -5.94
N LEU A 23 -11.64 -13.05 -5.04
CA LEU A 23 -11.50 -12.65 -3.64
C LEU A 23 -10.51 -13.55 -2.87
N GLY A 24 -10.55 -14.86 -3.08
CA GLY A 24 -9.58 -15.79 -2.51
C GLY A 24 -8.14 -15.50 -2.96
N PHE A 25 -7.96 -15.17 -4.24
CA PHE A 25 -6.67 -14.77 -4.82
C PHE A 25 -6.12 -13.48 -4.17
N MET A 26 -6.95 -12.44 -4.03
CA MET A 26 -6.57 -11.17 -3.41
C MET A 26 -6.05 -11.36 -1.97
N CYS A 27 -6.63 -12.29 -1.21
CA CYS A 27 -6.29 -12.42 0.20
C CYS A 27 -5.02 -13.25 0.47
N ARG A 28 -4.59 -14.10 -0.47
CA ARG A 28 -3.51 -15.09 -0.25
C ARG A 28 -2.37 -14.99 -1.26
N GLU A 29 -2.68 -15.04 -2.56
CA GLU A 29 -1.68 -15.09 -3.63
C GLU A 29 -1.12 -13.70 -3.97
N GLN A 30 -1.96 -12.68 -3.93
CA GLN A 30 -1.54 -11.30 -4.19
C GLN A 30 -0.50 -10.79 -3.18
N PRO A 31 -0.64 -11.00 -1.84
CA PRO A 31 0.42 -10.70 -0.88
C PRO A 31 1.73 -11.43 -1.19
N PHE A 32 1.68 -12.69 -1.62
CA PHE A 32 2.87 -13.45 -1.99
C PHE A 32 3.59 -12.83 -3.19
N ALA A 33 2.86 -12.52 -4.26
CA ALA A 33 3.41 -11.84 -5.43
C ALA A 33 4.02 -10.48 -5.05
N LEU A 34 3.35 -9.70 -4.20
CA LEU A 34 3.84 -8.41 -3.72
C LEU A 34 5.06 -8.54 -2.80
N PHE A 35 5.17 -9.60 -1.99
CA PHE A 35 6.39 -9.90 -1.23
C PHE A 35 7.57 -10.19 -2.15
N CYS A 36 7.37 -11.00 -3.20
CA CYS A 36 8.41 -11.26 -4.20
C CYS A 36 8.90 -9.98 -4.88
N VAL A 37 8.00 -9.04 -5.21
CA VAL A 37 8.35 -7.72 -5.75
C VAL A 37 8.97 -6.80 -4.69
N SER A 38 8.61 -6.95 -3.42
CA SER A 38 9.17 -6.18 -2.31
C SER A 38 10.63 -6.53 -2.02
N ILE A 39 11.08 -7.75 -2.35
CA ILE A 39 12.49 -8.17 -2.16
C ILE A 39 13.48 -7.29 -2.93
N PRO A 40 13.39 -7.13 -4.28
CA PRO A 40 14.31 -6.26 -5.00
C PRO A 40 14.20 -4.80 -4.56
N LEU A 41 13.00 -4.32 -4.21
CA LEU A 41 12.82 -2.97 -3.65
C LEU A 41 13.51 -2.80 -2.28
N ALA A 42 13.43 -3.81 -1.42
CA ALA A 42 14.12 -3.83 -0.14
C ALA A 42 15.65 -3.80 -0.32
N VAL A 43 16.18 -4.49 -1.34
CA VAL A 43 17.60 -4.41 -1.70
C VAL A 43 17.97 -2.98 -2.11
N VAL A 44 17.18 -2.34 -2.98
CA VAL A 44 17.40 -0.93 -3.37
C VAL A 44 17.39 -0.03 -2.14
N TRP A 45 16.44 -0.20 -1.21
CA TRP A 45 16.38 0.57 0.03
C TRP A 45 17.55 0.29 0.98
N ALA A 46 18.07 -0.95 0.98
CA ALA A 46 19.23 -1.30 1.77
C ALA A 46 20.51 -0.58 1.30
N TYR A 47 20.64 -0.35 -0.01
CA TYR A 47 21.75 0.36 -0.62
C TYR A 47 21.47 1.85 -0.89
N MET A 48 20.32 2.37 -0.45
CA MET A 48 19.88 3.74 -0.76
C MET A 48 20.92 4.81 -0.43
N GLY A 49 21.63 4.68 0.70
CA GLY A 49 22.68 5.64 1.06
C GLY A 49 23.82 5.69 0.03
N TYR A 50 24.29 4.53 -0.45
CA TYR A 50 25.33 4.47 -1.47
C TYR A 50 24.83 4.97 -2.82
N ILE A 51 23.58 4.65 -3.17
CA ILE A 51 22.95 5.14 -4.41
C ILE A 51 22.90 6.67 -4.39
N LEU A 52 22.46 7.28 -3.29
CA LEU A 52 22.40 8.74 -3.18
C LEU A 52 23.79 9.39 -3.24
N THR A 53 24.79 8.82 -2.57
CA THR A 53 26.17 9.32 -2.67
C THR A 53 26.72 9.20 -4.08
N ALA A 54 26.44 8.09 -4.78
CA ALA A 54 26.85 7.90 -6.18
C ALA A 54 26.16 8.89 -7.13
N LEU A 55 24.94 9.33 -6.81
CA LEU A 55 24.21 10.39 -7.50
C LEU A 55 24.69 11.80 -7.15
N GLY A 56 25.75 11.93 -6.34
CA GLY A 56 26.36 13.22 -5.99
C GLY A 56 25.69 13.95 -4.82
N GLN A 57 24.84 13.28 -4.04
CA GLN A 57 24.29 13.86 -2.82
C GLN A 57 25.34 13.95 -1.70
N ASP A 58 25.12 14.89 -0.79
CA ASP A 58 25.96 15.05 0.40
C ASP A 58 26.09 13.71 1.17
N PRO A 59 27.30 13.29 1.57
CA PRO A 59 27.51 12.01 2.24
C PRO A 59 26.75 11.87 3.57
N LEU A 60 26.59 12.95 4.34
CA LEU A 60 25.88 12.92 5.62
C LEU A 60 24.38 12.76 5.39
N ILE A 61 23.80 13.51 4.44
CA ILE A 61 22.39 13.36 4.04
C ILE A 61 22.12 11.96 3.50
N SER A 62 23.00 11.48 2.61
CA SER A 62 22.92 10.12 2.04
C SER A 62 22.96 9.04 3.13
N PHE A 63 23.83 9.20 4.12
CA PHE A 63 23.94 8.28 5.24
C PHE A 63 22.67 8.26 6.11
N GLU A 64 22.09 9.42 6.43
CA GLU A 64 20.84 9.50 7.19
C GLU A 64 19.65 8.93 6.40
N ALA A 65 19.53 9.27 5.11
CA ALA A 65 18.48 8.74 4.23
C ALA A 65 18.60 7.21 4.07
N GLY A 66 19.82 6.70 3.88
CA GLY A 66 20.07 5.27 3.80
C GLY A 66 19.82 4.52 5.11
N LYS A 67 20.04 5.15 6.28
CA LYS A 67 19.59 4.59 7.57
C LYS A 67 18.07 4.56 7.64
N PHE A 68 17.39 5.67 7.34
CA PHE A 68 15.94 5.73 7.39
C PHE A 68 15.29 4.69 6.47
N ALA A 69 15.74 4.59 5.21
CA ALA A 69 15.26 3.62 4.22
C ALA A 69 15.40 2.16 4.70
N ARG A 70 16.55 1.80 5.30
CA ARG A 70 16.76 0.47 5.88
C ARG A 70 15.76 0.13 6.99
N TRP A 71 15.48 1.10 7.87
CA TRP A 71 14.52 0.91 8.95
C TRP A 71 13.05 0.92 8.46
N MET A 72 12.80 1.42 7.26
CA MET A 72 11.49 1.32 6.60
C MET A 72 11.25 0.00 5.88
N ILE A 73 12.27 -0.84 5.63
CA ILE A 73 12.13 -2.12 4.93
C ILE A 73 11.00 -2.99 5.52
N PRO A 74 10.87 -3.18 6.85
CA PRO A 74 9.77 -3.97 7.40
C PRO A 74 8.38 -3.37 7.11
N SER A 75 8.29 -2.05 6.95
CA SER A 75 7.05 -1.38 6.53
C SER A 75 6.69 -1.65 5.07
N LEU A 76 7.69 -1.86 4.19
CA LEU A 76 7.45 -2.23 2.79
C LEU A 76 6.67 -3.54 2.70
N PHE A 77 7.10 -4.55 3.46
CA PHE A 77 6.39 -5.83 3.55
C PHE A 77 5.03 -5.67 4.24
N ALA A 78 4.91 -4.84 5.27
CA ALA A 78 3.61 -4.55 5.87
C ALA A 78 2.61 -4.00 4.84
N TYR A 79 3.05 -3.06 3.99
CA TYR A 79 2.21 -2.53 2.91
C TYR A 79 1.86 -3.58 1.84
N ALA A 80 2.81 -4.43 1.46
CA ALA A 80 2.57 -5.53 0.54
C ALA A 80 1.51 -6.53 1.06
N ALA A 81 1.41 -6.71 2.37
CA ALA A 81 0.32 -7.46 3.00
C ALA A 81 -0.98 -6.66 3.15
N LEU A 82 -0.89 -5.36 3.46
CA LEU A 82 -2.03 -4.50 3.76
C LEU A 82 -2.89 -4.21 2.53
N GLN A 83 -2.26 -3.86 1.40
CA GLN A 83 -2.97 -3.42 0.20
C GLN A 83 -3.95 -4.47 -0.34
N PRO A 84 -3.59 -5.76 -0.43
CA PRO A 84 -4.55 -6.78 -0.89
C PRO A 84 -5.71 -7.01 0.09
N LEU A 85 -5.49 -6.89 1.41
CA LEU A 85 -6.55 -7.02 2.42
C LEU A 85 -7.56 -5.87 2.32
N VAL A 86 -7.06 -4.65 2.11
CA VAL A 86 -7.88 -3.46 1.84
C VAL A 86 -8.72 -3.69 0.59
N LYS A 87 -8.11 -4.15 -0.51
CA LYS A 87 -8.84 -4.43 -1.77
C LYS A 87 -9.84 -5.57 -1.66
N PHE A 88 -9.53 -6.60 -0.87
CA PHE A 88 -10.44 -7.70 -0.57
C PHE A 88 -11.72 -7.22 0.12
N LEU A 89 -11.60 -6.38 1.15
CA LEU A 89 -12.76 -5.83 1.85
C LEU A 89 -13.50 -4.78 1.02
N GLN A 90 -12.76 -3.93 0.31
CA GLN A 90 -13.30 -2.88 -0.55
C GLN A 90 -14.14 -3.45 -1.70
N SER A 91 -13.69 -4.53 -2.35
CA SER A 91 -14.44 -5.20 -3.43
C SER A 91 -15.73 -5.89 -2.97
N GLN A 92 -15.89 -6.09 -1.67
CA GLN A 92 -17.13 -6.58 -1.04
C GLN A 92 -17.95 -5.43 -0.44
N SER A 93 -17.56 -4.17 -0.68
CA SER A 93 -18.15 -2.96 -0.09
C SER A 93 -18.10 -2.93 1.44
N ILE A 94 -17.17 -3.66 2.07
CA ILE A 94 -16.98 -3.70 3.53
C ILE A 94 -16.02 -2.59 3.95
N VAL A 95 -16.46 -1.34 3.83
CA VAL A 95 -15.59 -0.15 4.04
C VAL A 95 -15.54 0.34 5.49
N LEU A 96 -16.59 0.12 6.28
CA LEU A 96 -16.68 0.63 7.66
C LEU A 96 -15.60 0.03 8.58
N PRO A 97 -15.39 -1.30 8.63
CA PRO A 97 -14.30 -1.87 9.42
C PRO A 97 -12.91 -1.39 8.97
N MET A 98 -12.71 -1.22 7.66
CA MET A 98 -11.44 -0.70 7.12
C MET A 98 -11.15 0.72 7.64
N MET A 99 -12.16 1.59 7.64
CA MET A 99 -12.07 2.94 8.16
C MET A 99 -11.77 2.93 9.67
N LEU A 100 -12.51 2.14 10.44
CA LEU A 100 -12.35 2.06 11.89
C LEU A 100 -10.96 1.55 12.28
N PHE A 101 -10.45 0.49 11.63
CA PHE A 101 -9.10 -0.02 11.93
C PHE A 101 -8.00 0.93 11.48
N SER A 102 -8.21 1.68 10.39
CA SER A 102 -7.28 2.75 9.98
C SER A 102 -7.25 3.88 11.01
N ALA A 103 -8.41 4.29 11.55
CA ALA A 103 -8.48 5.28 12.63
C ALA A 103 -7.82 4.79 13.93
N ILE A 104 -8.06 3.54 14.33
CA ILE A 104 -7.40 2.92 15.49
C ILE A 104 -5.88 2.89 15.28
N THR A 105 -5.43 2.51 14.08
CA THR A 105 -4.00 2.49 13.74
C THR A 105 -3.39 3.87 13.85
N LEU A 106 -4.07 4.92 13.38
CA LEU A 106 -3.61 6.31 13.50
C LEU A 106 -3.52 6.75 14.97
N CYS A 107 -4.56 6.47 15.77
CA CYS A 107 -4.57 6.76 17.20
C CYS A 107 -3.44 6.04 17.95
N PHE A 108 -3.07 4.83 17.50
CA PHE A 108 -1.93 4.08 18.04
C PHE A 108 -0.58 4.60 17.50
N HIS A 109 -0.53 5.07 16.26
CA HIS A 109 0.67 5.55 15.59
C HIS A 109 1.27 6.79 16.29
N VAL A 110 0.43 7.75 16.67
CA VAL A 110 0.88 8.99 17.33
C VAL A 110 1.69 8.71 18.62
N PRO A 111 1.18 7.95 19.61
CA PRO A 111 1.92 7.68 20.84
C PRO A 111 3.15 6.79 20.61
N ILE A 112 3.07 5.77 19.75
CA ILE A 112 4.23 4.90 19.50
C ILE A 112 5.36 5.66 18.78
N CYS A 113 5.01 6.55 17.85
CA CYS A 113 5.96 7.44 17.19
C CYS A 113 6.62 8.35 18.23
N TRP A 114 5.84 9.00 19.10
CA TRP A 114 6.38 9.86 20.14
C TRP A 114 7.32 9.12 21.10
N VAL A 115 6.93 7.92 21.57
CA VAL A 115 7.76 7.10 22.46
C VAL A 115 9.06 6.69 21.77
N LEU A 116 9.01 6.14 20.57
CA LEU A 116 10.20 5.64 19.87
C LEU A 116 11.16 6.77 19.49
N VAL A 117 10.63 7.92 19.04
CA VAL A 117 11.45 9.08 18.65
C VAL A 117 12.08 9.74 19.88
N PHE A 118 11.29 10.09 20.89
CA PHE A 118 11.73 10.96 21.99
C PHE A 118 12.11 10.23 23.27
N LYS A 119 11.36 9.19 23.68
CA LYS A 119 11.61 8.49 24.95
C LYS A 119 12.68 7.42 24.83
N VAL A 120 12.65 6.63 23.76
CA VAL A 120 13.70 5.65 23.46
C VAL A 120 14.91 6.33 22.81
N GLY A 121 14.73 7.51 22.22
CA GLY A 121 15.82 8.28 21.61
C GLY A 121 16.29 7.72 20.26
N LEU A 122 15.42 7.02 19.52
CA LEU A 122 15.77 6.46 18.21
C LEU A 122 15.76 7.51 17.09
N GLY A 123 15.24 8.72 17.35
CA GLY A 123 15.18 9.80 16.36
C GLY A 123 14.43 9.37 15.08
N ASN A 124 14.99 9.65 13.91
CA ASN A 124 14.41 9.29 12.61
C ASN A 124 14.17 7.77 12.44
N LYS A 125 15.05 6.92 12.98
CA LYS A 125 14.86 5.46 13.00
C LYS A 125 13.60 5.07 13.78
N GLY A 126 13.31 5.81 14.86
CA GLY A 126 12.10 5.63 15.67
C GLY A 126 10.83 5.89 14.87
N ALA A 127 10.82 6.93 14.03
CA ALA A 127 9.69 7.23 13.15
C ALA A 127 9.48 6.13 12.08
N ALA A 128 10.56 5.65 11.45
CA ALA A 128 10.49 4.54 10.50
C ALA A 128 9.96 3.25 11.14
N LEU A 129 10.44 2.91 12.34
CA LEU A 129 9.98 1.74 13.08
C LEU A 129 8.52 1.89 13.54
N ALA A 130 8.14 3.06 14.04
CA ALA A 130 6.75 3.36 14.41
C ALA A 130 5.80 3.15 13.23
N ASN A 131 6.17 3.62 12.04
CA ASN A 131 5.40 3.40 10.82
C ASN A 131 5.26 1.90 10.50
N SER A 132 6.34 1.14 10.59
CA SER A 132 6.28 -0.30 10.37
C SER A 132 5.36 -1.01 11.37
N ILE A 133 5.49 -0.71 12.66
CA ILE A 133 4.65 -1.33 13.70
C ILE A 133 3.18 -0.98 13.47
N SER A 134 2.86 0.28 13.21
CA SER A 134 1.48 0.71 12.93
C SER A 134 0.88 -0.03 11.73
N ASN A 135 1.64 -0.18 10.64
CA ASN A 135 1.14 -0.91 9.47
C ASN A 135 0.92 -2.40 9.77
N TRP A 136 1.80 -3.04 10.53
CA TRP A 136 1.59 -4.43 10.95
C TRP A 136 0.40 -4.60 11.90
N VAL A 137 0.16 -3.62 12.78
CA VAL A 137 -1.07 -3.58 13.60
C VAL A 137 -2.31 -3.52 12.72
N ASN A 138 -2.31 -2.67 11.68
CA ASN A 138 -3.44 -2.58 10.75
C ASN A 138 -3.67 -3.90 9.98
N VAL A 139 -2.59 -4.51 9.48
CA VAL A 139 -2.63 -5.84 8.85
C VAL A 139 -3.24 -6.87 9.81
N ALA A 140 -2.81 -6.90 11.08
CA ALA A 140 -3.34 -7.81 12.07
C ALA A 140 -4.83 -7.57 12.33
N LEU A 141 -5.27 -6.33 12.50
CA LEU A 141 -6.68 -5.98 12.71
C LEU A 141 -7.55 -6.44 11.54
N LEU A 142 -7.13 -6.18 10.30
CA LEU A 142 -7.87 -6.59 9.10
C LEU A 142 -7.90 -8.11 8.93
N LEU A 143 -6.77 -8.80 9.16
CA LEU A 143 -6.71 -10.27 9.11
C LEU A 143 -7.61 -10.91 10.17
N LEU A 144 -7.61 -10.38 11.40
CA LEU A 144 -8.48 -10.85 12.47
C LEU A 144 -9.95 -10.66 12.07
N TYR A 145 -10.31 -9.50 11.53
CA TYR A 145 -11.66 -9.25 11.05
C TYR A 145 -12.06 -10.22 9.93
N ILE A 146 -11.22 -10.39 8.91
CA ILE A 146 -11.50 -11.31 7.79
C ILE A 146 -11.66 -12.75 8.28
N LYS A 147 -10.82 -13.18 9.24
CA LYS A 147 -10.85 -14.55 9.78
C LYS A 147 -12.09 -14.85 10.61
N PHE A 148 -12.58 -13.88 11.40
CA PHE A 148 -13.64 -14.10 12.38
C PHE A 148 -15.01 -13.53 11.96
N SER A 149 -15.07 -12.61 10.99
CA SER A 149 -16.32 -12.00 10.56
C SER A 149 -17.18 -12.97 9.76
N PRO A 150 -18.48 -13.13 10.11
CA PRO A 150 -19.42 -13.91 9.31
C PRO A 150 -19.53 -13.41 7.85
N ALA A 151 -19.32 -12.10 7.63
CA ALA A 151 -19.40 -11.49 6.30
C ALA A 151 -18.34 -12.03 5.33
N CYS A 152 -17.17 -12.43 5.83
CA CYS A 152 -16.06 -12.95 5.02
C CYS A 152 -16.03 -14.48 4.95
N LYS A 153 -16.90 -15.19 5.68
CA LYS A 153 -16.85 -16.65 5.83
C LYS A 153 -16.99 -17.41 4.51
N ARG A 154 -17.76 -16.88 3.56
CA ARG A 154 -18.00 -17.49 2.24
C ARG A 154 -16.91 -17.15 1.21
N THR A 155 -16.27 -16.01 1.37
CA THR A 155 -15.25 -15.49 0.43
C THR A 155 -13.84 -15.88 0.87
N TRP A 156 -13.67 -16.25 2.13
CA TRP A 156 -12.48 -16.89 2.66
C TRP A 156 -12.45 -18.39 2.31
N THR A 157 -11.91 -18.73 1.14
CA THR A 157 -11.74 -20.11 0.69
C THR A 157 -10.37 -20.69 1.06
N SER A 158 -10.28 -22.02 1.13
CA SER A 158 -9.02 -22.75 1.34
C SER A 158 -8.17 -22.78 0.07
N PHE A 159 -6.86 -22.93 0.25
CA PHE A 159 -5.83 -22.94 -0.79
C PHE A 159 -6.18 -23.96 -1.90
N SER A 160 -6.36 -23.51 -3.15
CA SER A 160 -6.42 -24.39 -4.33
C SER A 160 -5.21 -24.14 -5.22
N ARG A 161 -4.61 -25.23 -5.74
CA ARG A 161 -3.46 -25.16 -6.68
C ARG A 161 -3.80 -24.44 -7.99
N GLU A 162 -5.08 -24.33 -8.33
CA GLU A 162 -5.56 -23.60 -9.52
C GLU A 162 -5.28 -22.09 -9.44
N ALA A 163 -5.17 -21.53 -8.22
CA ALA A 163 -4.96 -20.10 -8.00
C ALA A 163 -3.56 -19.59 -8.41
N LEU A 164 -2.56 -20.48 -8.50
CA LEU A 164 -1.21 -20.11 -8.95
C LEU A 164 -1.17 -19.75 -10.46
N HIS A 165 -2.11 -20.29 -11.25
CA HIS A 165 -2.21 -19.98 -12.68
C HIS A 165 -2.67 -18.51 -12.90
N ASP A 166 -3.40 -17.94 -11.94
CA ASP A 166 -3.92 -16.58 -12.03
C ASP A 166 -2.88 -15.49 -11.70
N ILE A 167 -1.73 -15.86 -11.09
CA ILE A 167 -0.65 -14.89 -10.81
C ILE A 167 -0.13 -14.24 -12.10
N LYS A 168 0.01 -15.01 -13.20
CA LYS A 168 0.46 -14.47 -14.48
C LYS A 168 -0.53 -13.44 -15.05
N HIS A 169 -1.83 -13.73 -14.91
CA HIS A 169 -2.88 -12.81 -15.35
C HIS A 169 -2.92 -11.55 -14.48
N PHE A 170 -2.78 -11.71 -13.16
CA PHE A 170 -2.64 -10.61 -12.22
C PHE A 170 -1.45 -9.72 -12.57
N LEU A 171 -0.25 -10.27 -12.79
CA LEU A 171 0.94 -9.48 -13.16
C LEU A 171 0.76 -8.74 -14.49
N LYS A 172 0.07 -9.35 -15.47
CA LYS A 172 -0.23 -8.70 -16.76
C LYS A 172 -1.06 -7.43 -16.60
N LEU A 173 -1.94 -7.35 -15.60
CA LEU A 173 -2.74 -6.17 -15.28
C LEU A 173 -2.02 -5.24 -14.29
N ALA A 174 -1.37 -5.81 -13.28
CA ALA A 174 -0.71 -5.07 -12.21
C ALA A 174 0.50 -4.28 -12.72
N ILE A 175 1.27 -4.80 -13.67
CA ILE A 175 2.47 -4.12 -14.20
C ILE A 175 2.09 -2.80 -14.91
N PRO A 176 1.17 -2.78 -15.90
CA PRO A 176 0.73 -1.52 -16.51
C PRO A 176 0.15 -0.52 -15.50
N SER A 177 -0.68 -0.98 -14.56
CA SER A 177 -1.23 -0.12 -13.51
C SER A 177 -0.15 0.45 -12.59
N ALA A 178 0.84 -0.36 -12.21
CA ALA A 178 1.97 0.08 -11.41
C ALA A 178 2.82 1.11 -12.17
N VAL A 179 3.11 0.87 -13.46
CA VAL A 179 3.86 1.81 -14.30
C VAL A 179 3.12 3.14 -14.42
N MET A 180 1.81 3.14 -14.64
CA MET A 180 0.99 4.35 -14.73
C MET A 180 1.11 5.20 -13.45
N ILE A 181 0.92 4.57 -12.29
CA ILE A 181 1.04 5.24 -10.99
C ILE A 181 2.48 5.70 -10.75
N CYS A 182 3.48 4.86 -10.99
CA CYS A 182 4.88 5.21 -10.80
C CYS A 182 5.30 6.39 -11.69
N LEU A 183 4.87 6.44 -12.96
CA LEU A 183 5.17 7.55 -13.85
C LEU A 183 4.54 8.85 -13.35
N GLU A 184 3.33 8.81 -12.81
CA GLU A 184 2.69 9.98 -12.18
C GLU A 184 3.53 10.50 -11.00
N TYR A 185 3.85 9.64 -10.04
CA TYR A 185 4.67 10.04 -8.88
C TYR A 185 6.09 10.49 -9.26
N TRP A 186 6.75 9.77 -10.18
CA TRP A 186 8.07 10.17 -10.67
C TRP A 186 8.03 11.50 -11.42
N SER A 187 6.93 11.81 -12.12
CA SER A 187 6.76 13.13 -12.76
C SER A 187 6.71 14.25 -11.72
N PHE A 188 6.00 14.04 -10.60
CA PHE A 188 5.98 15.01 -9.50
C PHE A 188 7.38 15.19 -8.86
N GLU A 189 8.11 14.10 -8.64
CA GLU A 189 9.50 14.18 -8.15
C GLU A 189 10.42 14.92 -9.13
N MET A 190 10.27 14.67 -10.44
CA MET A 190 11.01 15.40 -11.47
C MET A 190 10.67 16.89 -11.47
N LEU A 191 9.41 17.28 -11.26
CA LEU A 191 9.03 18.68 -11.13
C LEU A 191 9.70 19.34 -9.91
N ILE A 192 9.75 18.65 -8.77
CA ILE A 192 10.45 19.13 -7.57
C ILE A 192 11.95 19.30 -7.87
N LEU A 193 12.59 18.31 -8.50
CA LEU A 193 14.01 18.39 -8.86
C LEU A 193 14.30 19.54 -9.83
N LEU A 194 13.46 19.72 -10.86
CA LEU A 194 13.59 20.82 -11.81
C LEU A 194 13.37 22.18 -11.15
N SER A 195 12.47 22.27 -10.16
CA SER A 195 12.28 23.51 -9.40
C SER A 195 13.54 23.97 -8.65
N GLY A 196 14.39 23.01 -8.26
CA GLY A 196 15.70 23.27 -7.65
C GLY A 196 16.74 23.86 -8.62
N LEU A 197 16.46 23.92 -9.92
CA LEU A 197 17.33 24.51 -10.94
C LEU A 197 16.90 25.93 -11.36
N LEU A 198 15.78 26.46 -10.83
CA LEU A 198 15.32 27.82 -11.12
C LEU A 198 16.18 28.89 -10.41
N PRO A 199 16.10 30.18 -10.83
CA PRO A 199 16.93 31.27 -10.29
C PRO A 199 16.82 31.47 -8.77
N ASN A 200 15.67 31.13 -8.17
CA ASN A 200 15.47 31.18 -6.73
C ASN A 200 15.06 29.80 -6.18
N PRO A 201 16.00 28.83 -6.13
CA PRO A 201 15.66 27.42 -5.95
C PRO A 201 15.05 27.13 -4.57
N LYS A 202 15.43 27.90 -3.54
CA LYS A 202 14.83 27.77 -2.19
C LYS A 202 13.37 28.18 -2.19
N LEU A 203 13.02 29.30 -2.85
CA LEU A 203 11.64 29.79 -2.91
C LEU A 203 10.80 28.86 -3.78
N GLU A 204 11.26 28.57 -5.00
CA GLU A 204 10.51 27.78 -5.99
C GLU A 204 10.25 26.35 -5.49
N MET A 205 11.26 25.69 -4.92
CA MET A 205 11.11 24.34 -4.34
C MET A 205 10.15 24.33 -3.15
N SER A 206 10.21 25.34 -2.28
CA SER A 206 9.32 25.44 -1.12
C SER A 206 7.87 25.66 -1.55
N VAL A 207 7.63 26.58 -2.49
CA VAL A 207 6.29 26.84 -3.03
C VAL A 207 5.75 25.61 -3.73
N LEU A 208 6.54 24.96 -4.59
CA LEU A 208 6.12 23.76 -5.29
C LEU A 208 5.80 22.61 -4.33
N SER A 209 6.61 22.44 -3.28
CA SER A 209 6.34 21.44 -2.24
C SER A 209 5.02 21.70 -1.51
N ILE A 210 4.71 22.96 -1.17
CA ILE A 210 3.42 23.32 -0.54
C ILE A 210 2.27 23.05 -1.52
N CYS A 211 2.41 23.45 -2.78
CA CYS A 211 1.40 23.21 -3.82
C CYS A 211 1.12 21.72 -4.01
N LEU A 212 2.16 20.89 -4.13
CA LEU A 212 2.02 19.44 -4.28
C LEU A 212 1.39 18.80 -3.05
N ASN A 213 1.82 19.15 -1.83
CA ASN A 213 1.19 18.65 -0.61
C ASN A 213 -0.30 19.05 -0.51
N THR A 214 -0.64 20.28 -0.89
CA THR A 214 -2.03 20.75 -0.91
C THR A 214 -2.86 19.98 -1.95
N ALA A 215 -2.29 19.77 -3.14
CA ALA A 215 -2.93 18.97 -4.18
C ALA A 215 -3.13 17.52 -3.75
N SER A 216 -2.15 16.89 -3.09
CA SER A 216 -2.26 15.54 -2.56
C SER A 216 -3.36 15.41 -1.50
N LEU A 217 -3.49 16.40 -0.60
CA LEU A 217 -4.59 16.45 0.37
C LEU A 217 -5.95 16.55 -0.33
N ALA A 218 -6.08 17.42 -1.32
CA ALA A 218 -7.31 17.56 -2.09
C ALA A 218 -7.65 16.28 -2.89
N TYR A 219 -6.63 15.59 -3.42
CA TYR A 219 -6.78 14.36 -4.21
C TYR A 219 -7.32 13.16 -3.41
N MET A 220 -7.19 13.15 -2.09
CA MET A 220 -7.74 12.05 -1.26
C MET A 220 -9.28 11.92 -1.40
N ILE A 221 -9.98 13.01 -1.65
CA ILE A 221 -11.45 13.03 -1.85
C ILE A 221 -11.84 12.31 -3.16
N PRO A 222 -11.39 12.75 -4.36
CA PRO A 222 -11.71 12.06 -5.60
C PRO A 222 -11.12 10.64 -5.65
N PHE A 223 -9.99 10.37 -5.00
CA PHE A 223 -9.48 9.01 -4.86
C PHE A 223 -10.48 8.11 -4.10
N GLY A 224 -11.04 8.59 -2.99
CA GLY A 224 -12.08 7.87 -2.23
C GLY A 224 -13.36 7.66 -3.04
N LEU A 225 -13.79 8.65 -3.83
CA LEU A 225 -14.95 8.52 -4.70
C LEU A 225 -14.70 7.54 -5.85
N GLY A 226 -13.55 7.60 -6.51
CA GLY A 226 -13.16 6.66 -7.57
C GLY A 226 -12.94 5.24 -7.06
N ALA A 227 -12.65 5.08 -5.77
CA ALA A 227 -12.61 3.79 -5.09
C ALA A 227 -14.02 3.21 -4.80
N ALA A 228 -15.07 4.02 -4.82
CA ALA A 228 -16.44 3.60 -4.50
C ALA A 228 -17.28 3.21 -5.73
N VAL A 229 -16.92 3.72 -6.92
CA VAL A 229 -17.57 3.45 -8.21
C VAL A 229 -16.89 2.28 -8.92
#